data_AF-A0A1G2H6N3-F1
#
_entry.id   AF-A0A1G2H6N3-F1
#
_cell.length_a   1.000
_cell.length_b   1.000
_cell.length_c   1.000
_cell.angle_alpha   90.00
_cell.angle_beta   90.00
_cell.angle_gamma   90.00
#
_symmetry.space_group_name_H-M   'P 1'
#
loop_
_entity.id
_entity.type
_entity.pdbx_description
1 polymer ?
#
loop_
_entity_poly.entity_id
_entity_poly.type
_entity_poly.pdbx_seq_one_letter_code
_entity_poly.pdbx_strand_id
1 'polypeptide(L)'
;MDSGYVFIIETDKFAGNFNRKMCAYATGVLGASRGGEAEAREFYNHRGLAWPPEYGYPDPNPFCDIIAEIPDSECCHEPSAIWSPGNTNVGIFFSERPSNELMTLMQERIFVFAQRHNIQIKHFRLLKKETAYTEQHIFMSES
;
A
#
# COMPACT_ATOMS: atom_id res chain seq x y z
N MET A 1 4.01 11.73 17.06
CA MET A 1 3.39 10.78 16.11
C MET A 1 3.78 11.25 14.74
N ASP A 2 4.45 10.41 13.97
CA ASP A 2 4.94 10.79 12.65
C ASP A 2 3.78 11.21 11.75
N SER A 3 3.91 12.41 11.19
CA SER A 3 3.01 12.93 10.17
C SER A 3 2.96 11.97 8.98
N GLY A 4 1.80 11.85 8.35
CA GLY A 4 1.67 11.07 7.12
C GLY A 4 0.24 10.73 6.80
N TYR A 5 0.07 9.88 5.79
CA TYR A 5 -1.23 9.46 5.29
C TYR A 5 -1.33 7.94 5.20
N VAL A 6 -2.56 7.44 5.25
CA VAL A 6 -2.89 6.04 4.99
C VAL A 6 -3.93 6.02 3.88
N PHE A 7 -3.60 5.33 2.79
CA PHE A 7 -4.54 5.00 1.74
C PHE A 7 -5.17 3.65 2.05
N ILE A 8 -6.45 3.67 2.39
CA ILE A 8 -7.23 2.51 2.80
C ILE A 8 -8.01 2.01 1.61
N ILE A 9 -7.84 0.72 1.31
CA ILE A 9 -8.52 -0.01 0.26
C ILE A 9 -9.44 -1.01 0.94
N GLU A 10 -10.74 -0.78 0.84
CA GLU A 10 -11.73 -1.66 1.45
C GLU A 10 -12.11 -2.79 0.51
N THR A 11 -12.02 -4.03 0.99
CA THR A 11 -12.26 -5.21 0.14
C THR A 11 -13.25 -6.19 0.76
N ASP A 12 -13.60 -7.22 0.00
CA ASP A 12 -14.42 -8.36 0.43
C ASP A 12 -13.60 -9.57 0.90
N LYS A 13 -12.26 -9.54 0.80
CA LYS A 13 -11.39 -10.67 1.11
C LYS A 13 -10.39 -10.35 2.22
N PHE A 14 -9.89 -11.39 2.89
CA PHE A 14 -8.85 -11.24 3.91
C PHE A 14 -7.56 -10.67 3.32
N ALA A 15 -7.19 -9.46 3.75
CA ALA A 15 -6.10 -8.67 3.23
C ALA A 15 -4.72 -9.27 3.50
N GLY A 16 -4.57 -10.12 4.53
CA GLY A 16 -3.31 -10.80 4.83
C GLY A 16 -2.75 -11.63 3.67
N ASN A 17 -3.62 -12.11 2.77
CA ASN A 17 -3.21 -12.91 1.62
C ASN A 17 -2.63 -12.10 0.46
N PHE A 18 -2.93 -10.80 0.37
CA PHE A 18 -2.63 -10.02 -0.84
C PHE A 18 -2.17 -8.58 -0.60
N ASN A 19 -2.15 -8.05 0.63
CA ASN A 19 -1.81 -6.64 0.88
C ASN A 19 -0.44 -6.25 0.28
N ARG A 20 0.62 -7.04 0.53
CA ARG A 20 1.98 -6.77 0.04
C ARG A 20 2.05 -6.78 -1.48
N LYS A 21 1.43 -7.79 -2.11
CA LYS A 21 1.34 -7.93 -3.57
C LYS A 21 0.54 -6.80 -4.21
N MET A 22 -0.58 -6.40 -3.59
CA MET A 22 -1.40 -5.29 -4.06
C MET A 22 -0.65 -3.96 -3.95
N CYS A 23 0.06 -3.73 -2.83
CA CYS A 23 0.91 -2.56 -2.64
C CYS A 23 2.00 -2.52 -3.73
N ALA A 24 2.80 -3.58 -3.85
CA ALA A 24 3.85 -3.70 -4.85
C ALA A 24 3.32 -3.53 -6.28
N TYR A 25 2.15 -4.11 -6.59
CA TYR A 25 1.51 -3.92 -7.89
C TYR A 25 1.15 -2.47 -8.13
N ALA A 26 0.55 -1.79 -7.15
CA ALA A 26 0.00 -0.46 -7.32
C ALA A 26 1.07 0.63 -7.32
N THR A 27 2.12 0.47 -6.50
CA THR A 27 3.14 1.51 -6.25
C THR A 27 4.51 1.15 -6.77
N GLY A 28 4.80 -0.12 -7.07
CA GLY A 28 6.15 -0.58 -7.41
C GLY A 28 7.11 -0.64 -6.21
N VAL A 29 6.68 -0.25 -5.02
CA VAL A 29 7.52 -0.22 -3.81
C VAL A 29 7.41 -1.54 -3.06
N LEU A 30 8.56 -2.08 -2.66
CA LEU A 30 8.69 -3.30 -1.86
C LEU A 30 9.06 -2.95 -0.43
N GLY A 31 8.54 -3.71 0.54
CA GLY A 31 9.04 -3.69 1.91
C GLY A 31 10.21 -4.64 2.14
N ALA A 32 10.66 -4.73 3.39
CA ALA A 32 11.78 -5.57 3.80
C ALA A 32 11.60 -7.06 3.44
N SER A 33 10.38 -7.60 3.51
CA SER A 33 10.10 -8.99 3.11
C SER A 33 10.11 -9.22 1.59
N ARG A 34 10.17 -8.15 0.79
CA ARG A 34 10.06 -8.17 -0.68
C ARG A 34 8.81 -8.88 -1.20
N GLY A 35 7.76 -8.96 -0.38
CA GLY A 35 6.48 -9.53 -0.77
C GLY A 35 5.88 -8.75 -1.95
N GLY A 36 5.72 -9.42 -3.09
CA GLY A 36 5.16 -8.80 -4.30
C GLY A 36 6.20 -8.37 -5.35
N GLU A 37 7.43 -8.89 -5.31
CA GLU A 37 8.48 -8.51 -6.28
C GLU A 37 8.05 -8.68 -7.75
N ALA A 38 7.30 -9.71 -8.10
CA ALA A 38 6.80 -9.90 -9.46
C ALA A 38 5.84 -8.76 -9.86
N GLU A 39 4.96 -8.38 -8.95
CA GLU A 39 4.00 -7.29 -9.12
C GLU A 39 4.69 -5.92 -9.20
N ALA A 40 5.75 -5.70 -8.40
CA ALA A 40 6.59 -4.51 -8.53
C ALA A 40 7.27 -4.48 -9.91
N ARG A 41 7.84 -5.59 -10.39
CA ARG A 41 8.46 -5.63 -11.73
C ARG A 41 7.46 -5.29 -12.83
N GLU A 42 6.20 -5.72 -12.70
CA GLU A 42 5.13 -5.30 -13.60
C GLU A 42 4.87 -3.78 -13.55
N PHE A 43 4.95 -3.15 -12.37
CA PHE A 43 4.88 -1.70 -12.25
C PHE A 43 5.97 -1.01 -13.08
N TYR A 44 7.23 -1.37 -12.88
CA TYR A 44 8.36 -0.77 -13.61
C TYR A 44 8.22 -0.97 -15.12
N ASN A 45 7.90 -2.21 -15.55
CA ASN A 45 7.73 -2.53 -16.96
C ASN A 45 6.59 -1.73 -17.61
N HIS A 46 5.42 -1.64 -16.98
CA HIS A 46 4.29 -0.85 -17.51
C HIS A 46 4.60 0.65 -17.57
N ARG A 47 5.48 1.14 -16.70
CA ARG A 47 5.87 2.55 -16.65
C ARG A 47 7.11 2.86 -17.50
N GLY A 48 7.71 1.86 -18.15
CA GLY A 48 8.96 2.04 -18.91
C GLY A 48 10.13 2.49 -18.01
N LEU A 49 10.10 2.12 -16.74
CA LEU A 49 11.11 2.48 -15.76
C LEU A 49 12.18 1.39 -15.68
N ALA A 50 13.43 1.79 -15.46
CA ALA A 50 14.50 0.84 -15.16
C ALA A 50 14.27 0.25 -13.76
N TRP A 51 14.37 -1.08 -13.64
CA TRP A 51 14.35 -1.74 -12.33
C TRP A 51 15.53 -1.25 -11.49
N PRO A 52 15.33 -0.82 -10.23
CA PRO A 52 16.40 -0.26 -9.43
C PRO A 52 17.42 -1.36 -9.09
N PRO A 53 18.71 -1.02 -9.02
CA PRO A 53 19.69 -1.92 -8.41
C PRO A 53 19.32 -2.18 -6.94
N GLU A 54 19.72 -3.34 -6.41
CA GLU A 54 19.38 -3.77 -5.04
C GLU A 54 19.75 -2.74 -3.96
N TYR A 55 20.77 -1.93 -4.25
CA TYR A 55 21.18 -0.78 -3.46
C TYR A 55 21.52 0.38 -4.40
N GLY A 56 20.56 1.22 -4.77
CA GLY A 56 20.91 2.43 -5.52
C GLY A 56 19.80 3.44 -5.71
N TYR A 57 20.20 4.69 -5.52
CA TYR A 57 19.48 5.89 -5.92
C TYR A 57 20.06 6.44 -7.23
N PRO A 58 19.28 7.21 -8.00
CA PRO A 58 17.87 7.49 -7.78
C PRO A 58 16.98 6.35 -8.28
N ASP A 59 15.95 6.01 -7.50
CA ASP A 59 14.87 5.16 -7.97
C ASP A 59 13.90 6.01 -8.82
N PRO A 60 13.67 5.68 -10.10
CA PRO A 60 12.80 6.48 -10.97
C PRO A 60 11.30 6.30 -10.67
N ASN A 61 10.94 5.43 -9.72
CA ASN A 61 9.57 5.24 -9.29
C ASN A 61 9.05 6.45 -8.49
N PRO A 62 7.96 7.11 -8.95
CA PRO A 62 7.45 8.31 -8.30
C PRO A 62 6.84 8.07 -6.91
N PHE A 63 6.69 6.81 -6.48
CA PHE A 63 6.23 6.46 -5.14
C PHE A 63 7.36 6.32 -4.12
N CYS A 64 8.61 6.14 -4.54
CA CYS A 64 9.71 5.78 -3.62
C CYS A 64 10.02 6.84 -2.57
N ASP A 65 9.86 8.13 -2.90
CA ASP A 65 10.14 9.22 -1.95
C ASP A 65 8.98 9.48 -0.96
N ILE A 66 7.78 8.97 -1.27
CA ILE A 66 6.55 9.33 -0.55
C ILE A 66 5.93 8.17 0.22
N ILE A 67 6.30 6.92 -0.09
CA ILE A 67 5.88 5.75 0.66
C ILE A 67 6.60 5.74 2.01
N ALA A 68 5.84 5.54 3.08
CA ALA A 68 6.38 5.33 4.41
C ALA A 68 6.34 3.84 4.74
N GLU A 69 7.45 3.31 5.24
CA GLU A 69 7.46 1.98 5.81
C GLU A 69 7.11 2.05 7.30
N ILE A 70 6.28 1.11 7.75
CA ILE A 70 5.94 0.94 9.16
C ILE A 70 6.49 -0.39 9.67
N PRO A 71 6.94 -0.47 10.92
CA PRO A 71 7.34 -1.75 11.50
C PRO A 71 6.11 -2.67 11.63
N ASP A 72 6.26 -3.92 11.22
CA ASP A 72 5.30 -4.98 11.47
C ASP A 72 5.63 -5.74 12.77
N SER A 73 4.86 -6.79 13.07
CA SER A 73 5.03 -7.61 14.28
C SER A 73 6.37 -8.34 14.38
N GLU A 74 7.09 -8.49 13.26
CA GLU A 74 8.40 -9.14 13.18
C GLU A 74 9.54 -8.11 13.12
N CYS A 75 9.24 -6.83 13.39
CA CYS A 75 10.15 -5.70 13.20
C CYS A 75 10.61 -5.54 11.73
N CYS A 76 9.90 -6.12 10.77
CA CYS A 76 10.12 -5.86 9.35
C CYS A 76 9.42 -4.55 8.98
N HIS A 77 10.10 -3.71 8.22
CA HIS A 77 9.53 -2.47 7.74
C HIS A 77 8.77 -2.72 6.43
N GLU A 78 7.46 -2.47 6.45
CA GLU A 78 6.57 -2.76 5.33
C GLU A 78 5.78 -1.50 4.92
N PRO A 79 5.60 -1.26 3.60
CA PRO A 79 4.86 -0.10 3.09
C PRO A 79 3.34 -0.28 3.17
N SER A 80 2.88 -1.47 3.56
CA SER A 80 1.47 -1.81 3.67
C SER A 80 1.19 -2.73 4.85
N ALA A 81 -0.05 -2.69 5.34
CA ALA A 81 -0.52 -3.58 6.39
C ALA A 81 -1.99 -3.94 6.21
N ILE A 82 -2.41 -4.95 6.97
CA ILE A 82 -3.84 -5.23 7.18
C ILE A 82 -4.42 -4.05 7.96
N TRP A 83 -5.48 -3.47 7.43
CA TRP A 83 -6.19 -2.35 8.02
C TRP A 83 -7.61 -2.78 8.42
N SER A 84 -8.18 -2.10 9.42
CA SER A 84 -9.59 -2.19 9.85
C SER A 84 -10.04 -3.46 10.61
N PRO A 85 -11.25 -3.42 11.23
CA PRO A 85 -11.92 -4.61 11.75
C PRO A 85 -12.21 -5.62 10.63
N GLY A 86 -12.13 -6.91 10.97
CA GLY A 86 -12.37 -8.03 10.04
C GLY A 86 -11.19 -8.37 9.13
N ASN A 87 -10.06 -7.65 9.21
CA ASN A 87 -8.83 -7.92 8.46
C ASN A 87 -9.02 -7.96 6.93
N THR A 88 -9.98 -7.20 6.40
CA THR A 88 -10.30 -7.19 4.96
C THR A 88 -9.75 -5.98 4.21
N ASN A 89 -9.28 -4.95 4.92
CA ASN A 89 -8.80 -3.74 4.27
C ASN A 89 -7.28 -3.76 4.15
N VAL A 90 -6.76 -3.11 3.10
CA VAL A 90 -5.34 -2.87 2.91
C VAL A 90 -5.05 -1.41 3.19
N GLY A 91 -4.10 -1.13 4.08
CA GLY A 91 -3.55 0.21 4.29
C GLY A 91 -2.20 0.33 3.61
N ILE A 92 -2.03 1.33 2.74
CA ILE A 92 -0.73 1.72 2.16
C ILE A 92 -0.32 3.04 2.81
N PHE A 93 0.91 3.11 3.31
CA PHE A 93 1.36 4.22 4.16
C PHE A 93 2.23 5.21 3.37
N PHE A 94 2.01 6.49 3.63
CA PHE A 94 2.74 7.58 3.00
C PHE A 94 3.32 8.54 4.04
N SER A 95 4.52 9.06 3.76
CA SER A 95 5.17 10.12 4.55
C SER A 95 4.53 11.48 4.27
N GLU A 96 4.06 11.68 3.03
CA GLU A 96 3.37 12.88 2.58
C GLU A 96 2.06 12.57 1.85
N ARG A 97 1.30 13.60 1.47
CA ARG A 97 0.02 13.39 0.77
C ARG A 97 0.34 13.05 -0.70
N PRO A 98 -0.04 11.87 -1.21
CA PRO A 98 0.11 11.58 -2.63
C PRO A 98 -0.69 12.58 -3.47
N SER A 99 -0.13 12.97 -4.63
CA SER A 99 -0.83 13.84 -5.59
C SER A 99 -2.07 13.15 -6.17
N ASN A 100 -3.00 13.93 -6.73
CA ASN A 100 -4.19 13.35 -7.38
C ASN A 100 -3.81 12.41 -8.54
N GLU A 101 -2.74 12.71 -9.28
CA GLU A 101 -2.24 11.86 -10.36
C GLU A 101 -1.75 10.50 -9.84
N LEU A 102 -0.98 10.50 -8.75
CA LEU A 102 -0.51 9.27 -8.11
C LEU A 102 -1.66 8.47 -7.50
N MET A 103 -2.65 9.17 -6.94
CA MET A 103 -3.87 8.54 -6.44
C MET A 103 -4.67 7.86 -7.54
N THR A 104 -4.89 8.53 -8.68
CA THR A 104 -5.57 7.95 -9.84
C THR A 104 -4.80 6.74 -10.39
N LEU A 105 -3.49 6.87 -10.57
CA LEU A 105 -2.64 5.76 -11.02
C LEU A 105 -2.75 4.54 -10.08
N MET A 106 -2.66 4.78 -8.78
CA MET A 106 -2.74 3.72 -7.77
C MET A 106 -4.12 3.04 -7.81
N GLN A 107 -5.21 3.80 -7.87
CA GLN A 107 -6.58 3.27 -7.96
C GLN A 107 -6.79 2.43 -9.22
N GLU A 108 -6.38 2.92 -10.40
CA GLU A 108 -6.48 2.18 -11.66
C GLU A 108 -5.76 0.84 -11.58
N ARG A 109 -4.54 0.83 -11.03
CA ARG A 109 -3.76 -0.39 -10.86
C ARG A 109 -4.39 -1.34 -9.84
N ILE A 110 -4.93 -0.83 -8.74
CA ILE A 110 -5.63 -1.67 -7.76
C ILE A 110 -6.86 -2.33 -8.38
N PHE A 111 -7.62 -1.63 -9.22
CA PHE A 111 -8.75 -2.25 -9.93
C PHE A 111 -8.30 -3.41 -10.83
N VAL A 112 -7.20 -3.24 -11.57
CA VAL A 112 -6.65 -4.32 -12.42
C VAL A 112 -6.21 -5.52 -11.56
N PHE A 113 -5.48 -5.27 -10.47
CA PHE A 113 -5.10 -6.32 -9.53
C PHE A 113 -6.33 -7.04 -8.96
N ALA A 114 -7.31 -6.28 -8.49
CA ALA A 114 -8.53 -6.81 -7.90
C ALA A 114 -9.29 -7.71 -8.89
N GLN A 115 -9.41 -7.29 -10.15
CA GLN A 115 -10.02 -8.09 -11.21
C GLN A 115 -9.28 -9.41 -11.43
N ARG A 116 -7.95 -9.40 -11.50
CA ARG A 116 -7.13 -10.62 -11.69
C ARG A 116 -7.28 -11.61 -10.53
N HIS A 117 -7.51 -11.11 -9.32
CA HIS A 117 -7.59 -11.93 -8.10
C HIS A 117 -9.02 -12.16 -7.60
N ASN A 118 -10.03 -11.77 -8.39
CA ASN A 118 -11.45 -11.83 -8.04
C ASN A 118 -11.75 -11.16 -6.68
N ILE A 119 -11.12 -10.02 -6.39
CA ILE A 119 -11.35 -9.21 -5.19
C ILE A 119 -12.36 -8.11 -5.56
N GLN A 120 -13.37 -7.89 -4.74
CA GLN A 120 -14.27 -6.75 -4.88
C GLN A 120 -13.75 -5.57 -4.07
N ILE A 121 -13.54 -4.44 -4.74
CA ILE A 121 -13.22 -3.17 -4.08
C ILE A 121 -14.52 -2.49 -3.69
N LYS A 122 -14.69 -2.22 -2.39
CA LYS A 122 -15.86 -1.53 -1.84
C LYS A 122 -15.67 -0.02 -1.87
N HIS A 123 -14.52 0.45 -1.41
CA HIS A 123 -14.23 1.87 -1.28
C HIS A 123 -12.73 2.17 -1.18
N PHE A 124 -12.38 3.43 -1.45
CA PHE A 124 -11.04 3.97 -1.23
C PHE A 124 -11.11 5.18 -0.30
N ARG A 125 -10.24 5.23 0.71
CA ARG A 125 -10.12 6.39 1.61
C ARG A 125 -8.68 6.84 1.71
N LEU A 126 -8.46 8.15 1.84
CA LEU A 126 -7.16 8.70 2.19
C LEU A 126 -7.32 9.48 3.49
N LEU A 127 -6.71 8.97 4.56
CA LEU A 127 -6.77 9.56 5.89
C LEU A 127 -5.39 10.07 6.30
N LYS A 128 -5.35 11.10 7.16
CA LYS A 128 -4.13 11.44 7.89
C LYS A 128 -3.87 10.36 8.95
N LYS A 129 -2.61 9.97 9.16
CA LYS A 129 -2.22 8.91 10.12
C LYS A 129 -2.82 9.14 11.51
N GLU A 130 -2.75 10.36 12.03
CA GLU A 130 -3.35 10.75 13.32
C GLU A 130 -4.84 10.39 13.43
N THR A 131 -5.63 10.70 12.41
CA THR A 131 -7.06 10.36 12.35
C THR A 131 -7.28 8.87 12.15
N ALA A 132 -6.44 8.24 11.33
CA ALA A 132 -6.54 6.84 10.96
C ALA A 132 -6.33 5.91 12.17
N TYR A 133 -5.34 6.20 13.03
CA TYR A 133 -5.11 5.42 14.26
C TYR A 133 -6.23 5.59 15.28
N THR A 134 -6.83 6.79 15.38
CA THR A 134 -8.01 6.99 16.23
C THR A 134 -9.17 6.14 15.76
N GLU A 135 -9.46 6.09 14.46
CA GLU A 135 -10.49 5.19 13.91
C GLU A 135 -10.18 3.73 14.21
N GLN A 136 -8.94 3.29 13.97
CA GLN A 136 -8.54 1.90 14.22
C GLN A 136 -8.67 1.51 15.71
N HIS A 137 -8.31 2.40 16.63
CA HIS A 137 -8.39 2.13 18.06
C HIS A 137 -9.83 2.04 18.56
N ILE A 138 -10.73 2.89 18.07
CA ILE A 138 -12.17 2.81 18.37
C ILE A 138 -12.71 1.43 18.00
N PHE A 139 -12.39 0.94 16.79
CA PHE A 139 -12.85 -0.37 16.34
C PHE A 139 -12.26 -1.54 17.15
N MET A 140 -11.02 -1.42 17.66
CA MET A 140 -10.41 -2.47 18.50
C MET A 140 -10.95 -2.49 19.94
N SER A 141 -11.52 -1.38 20.41
CA SER A 141 -12.12 -1.30 21.75
C SER A 141 -13.57 -1.81 21.84
N GLU A 142 -14.24 -1.98 20.69
CA GLU A 142 -15.66 -2.36 20.60
C GLU A 142 -15.89 -3.83 20.23
N SER A 143 -14.84 -4.64 20.11
CA SER A 143 -14.84 -6.06 19.74
C SER A 143 -14.25 -6.94 20.82
#